data_AF-A0A261RFA0-F1
#
_entry.id   AF-A0A261RFA0-F1
#
_cell.length_a   1.000
_cell.length_b   1.000
_cell.length_c   1.000
_cell.angle_alpha   90.00
_cell.angle_beta   90.00
_cell.angle_gamma   90.00
#
_symmetry.space_group_name_H-M   'P 1'
#
loop_
_entity.id
_entity.type
_entity.pdbx_description
1 polymer ?
#
loop_
_entity_poly.entity_id
_entity_poly.type
_entity_poly.pdbx_seq_one_letter_code
_entity_poly.pdbx_strand_id
1 'polypeptide(L)' 'MGRKAGSLSKDDLHTVAIAVGVLPPDGEMTPELLEYTRTIVGHCASIGDRYTDEDGSAGDEIRAAFGLG' A
#
# COMPACT_ATOMS: atom_id res chain seq x y z
N MET A 1 -20.60 -1.94 -9.56
CA MET A 1 -19.75 -0.77 -9.90
C MET A 1 -18.62 -0.70 -8.88
N GLY A 2 -17.58 -1.53 -9.05
CA GLY A 2 -16.44 -1.57 -8.14
C GLY A 2 -15.66 -0.26 -8.23
N ARG A 3 -15.38 0.38 -7.11
CA ARG A 3 -14.43 1.51 -7.06
C ARG A 3 -13.09 0.93 -7.50
N LYS A 4 -12.53 1.38 -8.63
CA LYS A 4 -11.10 1.18 -8.88
C LYS A 4 -10.38 1.78 -7.67
N ALA A 5 -9.73 0.93 -6.87
CA ALA A 5 -8.83 1.40 -5.84
C ALA A 5 -7.76 2.25 -6.56
N GLY A 6 -7.79 3.57 -6.36
CA GLY A 6 -6.74 4.43 -6.88
C GLY A 6 -5.42 4.01 -6.25
N SER A 7 -4.34 3.98 -7.02
CA SER A 7 -3.04 3.65 -6.44
C SER A 7 -2.68 4.72 -5.42
N LEU A 8 -2.43 4.32 -4.18
CA LEU A 8 -1.89 5.15 -3.12
C LEU A 8 -0.56 5.72 -3.59
N SER A 9 -0.52 7.04 -3.68
CA SER A 9 0.66 7.80 -4.04
C SER A 9 1.67 7.85 -2.88
N LYS A 10 2.89 8.31 -3.17
CA LYS A 10 3.87 8.63 -2.13
C LYS A 10 3.31 9.63 -1.11
N ASP A 11 2.48 10.57 -1.55
CA ASP A 11 1.89 11.61 -0.72
C ASP A 11 0.81 11.05 0.21
N ASP A 12 0.06 10.05 -0.25
CA ASP A 12 -0.89 9.32 0.60
C ASP A 12 -0.17 8.56 1.71
N LEU A 13 0.93 7.87 1.38
CA LEU A 13 1.76 7.16 2.37
C LEU A 13 2.42 8.13 3.35
N HIS A 14 2.89 9.29 2.87
CA HIS A 14 3.45 10.36 3.71
C HIS A 14 2.41 10.90 4.69
N THR A 15 1.19 11.16 4.23
CA THR A 15 0.07 11.60 5.06
C THR A 15 -0.24 10.59 6.17
N VAL A 16 -0.29 9.29 5.83
CA VAL A 16 -0.48 8.22 6.82
C VAL A 16 0.66 8.19 7.82
N ALA A 17 1.92 8.28 7.36
CA ALA A 17 3.10 8.21 8.23
C ALA A 17 3.16 9.37 9.24
N ILE A 18 2.74 10.59 8.86
CA ILE A 18 2.58 11.71 9.78
C ILE A 18 1.45 11.43 10.78
N ALA A 19 0.29 10.99 10.29
CA ALA A 19 -0.90 10.78 11.13
C ALA A 19 -0.67 9.75 12.24
N VAL A 20 0.16 8.73 12.00
CA VAL A 20 0.51 7.69 12.99
C VAL A 20 1.78 8.01 13.78
N GLY A 21 2.43 9.15 13.54
CA GLY A 21 3.61 9.60 14.26
C GLY A 21 4.91 8.89 13.90
N VAL A 22 4.95 8.17 12.77
CA VAL A 22 6.20 7.58 12.22
C VAL A 22 7.09 8.67 11.64
N LEU A 23 6.50 9.70 11.03
CA LEU A 23 7.20 10.89 10.56
C LEU A 23 6.76 12.13 11.34
N PRO A 24 7.67 13.09 11.59
CA PRO A 24 7.29 14.42 12.02
C PRO A 24 6.58 15.17 10.88
N PRO A 25 5.88 16.30 11.16
CA PRO A 25 5.12 17.04 10.14
C PRO A 25 5.92 17.51 8.91
N ASP A 26 7.22 17.71 9.08
CA ASP A 26 8.20 18.10 8.05
C ASP A 26 9.10 16.93 7.63
N GLY A 27 8.85 15.72 8.13
CA GLY A 27 9.62 14.53 7.82
C GLY A 27 9.36 14.07 6.39
N GLU A 28 10.35 13.41 5.78
CA GLU A 28 10.23 12.91 4.42
C GLU A 28 10.05 11.39 4.39
N MET A 29 9.25 10.89 3.45
CA MET A 29 9.27 9.48 3.08
C MET A 29 10.56 9.18 2.30
N THR A 30 11.58 8.72 3.02
CA THR A 30 12.86 8.32 2.43
C THR A 30 12.69 7.11 1.50
N PRO A 31 13.61 6.86 0.56
CA PRO A 31 13.58 5.66 -0.28
C PRO A 31 13.51 4.36 0.52
N GLU A 32 14.24 4.27 1.64
CA GLU A 32 14.28 3.09 2.51
C GLU A 32 12.95 2.87 3.23
N LEU A 33 12.31 3.94 3.70
CA LEU A 33 11.01 3.85 4.37
C LEU A 33 9.90 3.49 3.37
N LEU A 34 9.99 3.98 2.13
CA LEU A 34 9.11 3.57 1.04
C LEU A 34 9.30 2.09 0.72
N GLU A 35 10.54 1.62 0.61
CA GLU A 35 10.83 0.23 0.29
C GLU A 35 10.40 -0.72 1.42
N TYR A 36 10.62 -0.33 2.67
CA TYR A 36 10.08 -1.03 3.84
C TYR A 36 8.56 -1.15 3.76
N THR A 37 7.87 -0.04 3.49
CA THR A 37 6.41 -0.01 3.38
C THR A 37 5.93 -0.93 2.26
N ARG A 38 6.55 -0.85 1.07
CA ARG A 38 6.24 -1.73 -0.07
C ARG A 38 6.47 -3.20 0.25
N THR A 39 7.54 -3.54 0.97
CA THR A 39 7.85 -4.91 1.37
C THR A 39 6.77 -5.47 2.29
N ILE A 40 6.38 -4.72 3.33
CA ILE A 40 5.31 -5.13 4.26
C ILE A 40 3.99 -5.31 3.52
N VAL A 41 3.63 -4.36 2.65
CA VAL A 41 2.41 -4.46 1.84
C VAL A 41 2.49 -5.67 0.90
N GLY A 42 3.65 -5.98 0.32
CA GLY A 42 3.86 -7.18 -0.49
C GLY A 42 3.58 -8.47 0.29
N HIS A 43 3.97 -8.54 1.56
CA HIS A 43 3.61 -9.66 2.43
C HIS A 43 2.10 -9.72 2.71
N CYS A 44 1.45 -8.57 2.93
CA CYS A 44 0.00 -8.50 3.08
C CYS A 44 -0.72 -8.97 1.80
N ALA A 45 -0.24 -8.58 0.62
CA ALA A 45 -0.75 -9.06 -0.66
C ALA A 45 -0.59 -10.58 -0.78
N SER A 46 0.57 -11.13 -0.41
CA SER A 46 0.80 -12.58 -0.42
C SER A 46 -0.14 -13.35 0.52
N ILE A 47 -0.51 -12.76 1.66
CA ILE A 47 -1.56 -13.32 2.53
C ILE A 47 -2.92 -13.23 1.83
N GLY A 48 -3.20 -12.10 1.17
CA GLY A 48 -4.38 -11.83 0.36
C GLY A 48 -4.60 -12.78 -0.81
N ASP A 49 -3.52 -13.33 -1.39
CA ASP A 49 -3.59 -14.29 -2.50
C ASP A 49 -4.43 -15.54 -2.17
N ARG A 50 -4.63 -15.85 -0.89
CA ARG A 50 -5.47 -16.96 -0.42
C ARG A 50 -6.98 -16.67 -0.45
N TYR A 51 -7.36 -15.41 -0.64
CA TYR A 51 -8.76 -14.97 -0.64
C TYR A 51 -9.13 -14.55 -2.06
N THR A 52 -9.77 -15.46 -2.79
CA THR A 52 -10.06 -15.30 -4.23
C THR A 52 -11.55 -15.45 -4.49
N ASP A 53 -12.07 -14.63 -5.39
CA ASP A 53 -13.41 -14.71 -5.95
C ASP A 53 -13.39 -14.62 -7.49
N GLU A 54 -14.53 -14.33 -8.12
CA GLU A 54 -14.67 -14.24 -9.58
C GLU A 54 -13.92 -13.04 -10.19
N ASP A 55 -13.63 -12.00 -9.41
CA ASP A 55 -13.00 -10.75 -9.85
C ASP A 55 -11.47 -10.73 -9.62
N GLY A 56 -10.94 -11.63 -8.78
CA GLY A 56 -9.51 -11.79 -8.54
C GLY A 56 -9.19 -12.20 -7.10
N SER A 57 -7.94 -12.01 -6.67
CA SER A 57 -7.56 -12.17 -5.26
C SER A 57 -7.52 -10.84 -4.53
N ALA A 58 -7.77 -10.86 -3.22
CA ALA A 58 -7.52 -9.70 -2.36
C ALA A 58 -6.05 -9.24 -2.44
N GLY A 59 -5.12 -10.14 -2.76
CA GLY A 59 -3.73 -9.81 -3.04
C GLY A 59 -3.55 -8.91 -4.26
N ASP A 60 -4.31 -9.16 -5.33
CA ASP A 60 -4.28 -8.34 -6.55
C ASP A 60 -4.79 -6.93 -6.28
N GLU A 61 -5.87 -6.80 -5.50
CA GLU A 61 -6.38 -5.50 -5.08
C GLU A 61 -5.35 -4.71 -4.26
N ILE A 62 -4.65 -5.37 -3.33
CA ILE A 62 -3.59 -4.75 -2.54
C ILE A 62 -2.44 -4.30 -3.44
N ARG A 63 -1.97 -5.14 -4.37
CA ARG A 63 -0.88 -4.76 -5.29
C ARG A 63 -1.28 -3.57 -6.16
N ALA A 64 -2.51 -3.55 -6.68
CA ALA A 64 -3.03 -2.44 -7.47
C ALA A 64 -3.12 -1.15 -6.64
N ALA A 65 -3.60 -1.24 -5.40
CA ALA A 65 -3.69 -0.10 -4.50
C ALA A 65 -2.33 0.48 -4.11
N PHE A 66 -1.23 -0.27 -4.18
CA PHE A 66 0.10 0.21 -3.79
C PHE A 66 1.10 0.30 -4.96
N GLY A 67 0.65 0.10 -6.20
CA GLY A 67 1.52 0.14 -7.38
C GLY A 67 2.64 -0.91 -7.34
N LEU A 68 2.35 -2.10 -6.81
CA LEU A 68 3.30 -3.22 -6.68
C LEU A 68 3.24 -4.19 -7.88
N GLY A 69 2.73 -3.73 -9.03
CA GLY A 69 2.53 -4.52 -10.25
C GLY A 69 3.44 -4.08 -11.39
#